data_AF-A0A3B0MJR7-F1
#
_entry.id   AF-A0A3B0MJR7-F1
#
_cell.length_a   1.000
_cell.length_b   1.000
_cell.length_c   1.000
_cell.angle_alpha   90.00
_cell.angle_beta   90.00
_cell.angle_gamma   90.00
#
_symmetry.space_group_name_H-M   'P 1'
#
loop_
_entity.id
_entity.type
_entity.pdbx_description
1 polymer ?
#
loop_
_entity_poly.entity_id
_entity_poly.type
_entity_poly.pdbx_seq_one_letter_code
_entity_poly.pdbx_strand_id
1 'polypeptide(L)'
;MNDFIAGVNQALFPNQATPQQLNQTRQLLSEQTQNYHQPFGRAVYNINGSMGTHGADIPSWKARQYAQDSTDVENGLRSNTSAFAGSSVGWAQIGDPAGTIMNFGGALLAGAIDGTNYTTGNILRMEKLV
;
A
#
# COMPACT_ATOMS: atom_id res chain seq x y z
N MET A 1 7.53 -13.44 17.07
CA MET A 1 6.73 -13.27 15.83
C MET A 1 6.01 -11.92 15.83
N ASN A 2 5.37 -11.54 16.94
CA ASN A 2 4.76 -10.21 17.12
C ASN A 2 5.76 -9.04 16.99
N ASP A 3 6.99 -9.20 17.47
CA ASP A 3 8.00 -8.12 17.43
C ASP A 3 8.53 -7.82 16.01
N PHE A 4 8.53 -8.83 15.13
CA PHE A 4 8.89 -8.66 13.73
C PHE A 4 7.80 -7.90 12.97
N ILE A 5 6.53 -8.25 13.19
CA ILE A 5 5.38 -7.54 12.62
C ILE A 5 5.30 -6.10 13.14
N ALA A 6 5.54 -5.88 14.44
CA ALA A 6 5.56 -4.55 15.04
C ALA A 6 6.74 -3.69 14.53
N GLY A 7 7.94 -4.26 14.45
CA GLY A 7 9.13 -3.57 13.94
C GLY A 7 9.00 -3.19 12.46
N VAL A 8 8.41 -4.07 11.65
CA VAL A 8 8.13 -3.80 10.24
C VAL A 8 7.01 -2.77 10.08
N ASN A 9 5.92 -2.87 10.87
CA ASN A 9 4.88 -1.83 10.89
C ASN A 9 5.45 -0.47 11.27
N GLN A 10 6.33 -0.39 12.26
CA GLN A 10 6.91 0.89 12.70
C GLN A 10 7.91 1.46 11.70
N ALA A 11 8.59 0.60 10.92
CA ALA A 11 9.46 1.01 9.82
C ALA A 11 8.69 1.43 8.55
N LEU A 12 7.53 0.81 8.28
CA LEU A 12 6.65 1.12 7.15
C LEU A 12 5.68 2.27 7.44
N PHE A 13 5.41 2.55 8.72
CA PHE A 13 4.51 3.58 9.20
C PHE A 13 5.21 4.49 10.22
N PRO A 14 6.20 5.30 9.81
CA PRO A 14 6.85 6.24 10.71
C PRO A 14 5.85 7.29 11.19
N ASN A 15 6.03 7.77 12.43
CA ASN A 15 5.26 8.88 12.98
C ASN A 15 5.29 10.10 12.04
N GLN A 16 4.11 10.69 11.88
CA GLN A 16 3.78 11.78 10.97
C GLN A 16 4.86 12.88 10.98
N ALA A 17 5.66 12.92 9.92
CA ALA A 17 6.56 14.03 9.68
C ALA A 17 5.81 15.13 8.92
N THR A 18 6.04 16.38 9.33
CA THR A 18 5.32 17.58 8.88
C THR A 18 5.33 17.70 7.35
N PRO A 19 4.19 17.98 6.68
CA PRO A 19 4.15 18.01 5.23
C PRO A 19 5.02 19.15 4.67
N GLN A 20 6.16 18.81 4.06
CA GLN A 20 6.71 19.65 3.00
C GLN A 20 5.73 19.64 1.82
N GLN A 21 5.61 20.76 1.10
CA GLN A 21 4.67 20.92 -0.02
C GLN A 21 4.79 19.74 -0.99
N LEU A 22 3.79 18.86 -0.94
CA LEU A 22 3.67 17.72 -1.83
C LEU A 22 3.54 18.25 -3.26
N ASN A 23 4.33 17.69 -4.19
CA ASN A 23 4.10 17.88 -5.63
C ASN A 23 2.66 17.46 -5.97
N GLN A 24 2.03 18.05 -6.98
CA GLN A 24 0.60 17.88 -7.32
C GLN A 24 0.17 16.40 -7.41
N THR A 25 1.03 15.55 -7.99
CA THR A 25 0.86 14.09 -8.08
C THR A 25 0.66 13.43 -6.71
N ARG A 26 1.38 13.91 -5.70
CA ARG A 26 1.43 13.33 -4.36
C ARG A 26 0.32 13.86 -3.47
N GLN A 27 -0.16 15.07 -3.73
CA GLN A 27 -1.42 15.58 -3.16
C GLN A 27 -2.59 14.71 -3.63
N LEU A 28 -2.71 14.48 -4.94
CA LEU A 28 -3.74 13.60 -5.51
C LEU A 28 -3.71 12.20 -4.88
N LEU A 29 -2.52 11.61 -4.76
CA LEU A 29 -2.36 10.29 -4.15
C LEU A 29 -2.79 10.28 -2.68
N SER A 30 -2.45 11.34 -1.93
CA SER A 30 -2.86 11.52 -0.54
C SER A 30 -4.39 11.63 -0.42
N GLU A 31 -5.01 12.48 -1.22
CA GLU A 31 -6.46 12.74 -1.19
C GLU A 31 -7.27 11.48 -1.51
N GLN A 32 -6.79 10.68 -2.45
CA GLN A 32 -7.46 9.44 -2.85
C GLN A 32 -7.31 8.34 -1.81
N THR A 33 -6.18 8.27 -1.09
CA THR A 33 -5.86 7.13 -0.21
C THR A 33 -6.09 7.38 1.27
N GLN A 34 -6.29 8.64 1.71
CA GLN A 34 -6.41 9.02 3.13
C GLN A 34 -7.54 8.28 3.89
N ASN A 35 -8.60 7.86 3.19
CA ASN A 35 -9.78 7.22 3.78
C ASN A 35 -9.87 5.72 3.49
N TYR A 36 -8.85 5.10 2.90
CA TYR A 36 -8.88 3.68 2.59
C TYR A 36 -8.57 2.82 3.80
N HIS A 37 -9.32 1.73 3.95
CA HIS A 37 -9.23 0.83 5.10
C HIS A 37 -8.35 -0.39 4.80
N GLN A 38 -8.23 -0.75 3.52
CA GLN A 38 -7.45 -1.89 3.10
C GLN A 38 -5.93 -1.67 3.29
N PRO A 39 -5.18 -2.72 3.68
CA PRO A 39 -3.74 -2.65 3.91
C PRO A 39 -2.93 -1.95 2.82
N PHE A 40 -3.21 -2.23 1.54
CA PHE A 40 -2.50 -1.64 0.41
C PHE A 40 -2.68 -0.12 0.34
N GLY A 41 -3.92 0.36 0.36
CA GLY A 41 -4.23 1.80 0.32
C GLY A 41 -3.62 2.56 1.50
N ARG A 42 -3.68 1.98 2.71
CA ARG A 42 -3.04 2.56 3.90
C ARG A 42 -1.52 2.63 3.79
N ALA A 43 -0.89 1.59 3.23
CA ALA A 43 0.56 1.59 2.97
C ALA A 43 0.96 2.67 1.99
N VAL A 44 0.22 2.82 0.88
CA VAL A 44 0.46 3.88 -0.11
C VAL A 44 0.35 5.26 0.53
N TYR A 45 -0.69 5.52 1.33
CA TYR A 45 -0.87 6.80 2.03
C TYR A 45 0.32 7.12 2.94
N ASN A 46 0.73 6.18 3.78
CA ASN A 46 1.79 6.39 4.77
C ASN A 46 3.19 6.52 4.15
N ILE A 47 3.48 5.72 3.12
CA ILE A 47 4.73 5.83 2.35
C ILE A 47 4.75 7.16 1.59
N ASN A 48 3.64 7.56 0.97
CA ASN A 48 3.53 8.86 0.33
C ASN A 48 3.70 10.02 1.34
N GLY A 49 3.27 9.90 2.60
CA GLY A 49 3.64 10.87 3.63
C GLY A 49 5.15 10.91 3.89
N SER A 50 5.74 9.73 4.09
CA SER A 50 7.16 9.56 4.48
C SER A 50 8.16 9.93 3.38
N MET A 51 7.84 9.70 2.10
CA MET A 51 8.68 10.15 0.98
C MET A 51 8.70 11.68 0.87
N GLY A 52 7.72 12.37 1.47
CA GLY A 52 7.54 13.83 1.36
C GLY A 52 8.59 14.56 2.16
N THR A 53 8.91 13.96 3.30
CA THR A 53 9.84 14.50 4.27
C THR A 53 11.29 14.18 3.94
N HIS A 54 11.53 13.26 2.98
CA HIS A 54 12.86 12.87 2.51
C HIS A 54 13.18 13.38 1.10
N GLY A 55 12.29 14.16 0.47
CA GLY A 55 12.52 14.74 -0.86
C GLY A 55 12.55 13.74 -2.02
N ALA A 56 12.11 12.50 -1.80
CA ALA A 56 11.98 11.49 -2.85
C ALA A 56 10.66 11.67 -3.61
N ASP A 57 10.70 11.68 -4.96
CA ASP A 57 9.49 11.80 -5.78
C ASP A 57 9.08 10.46 -6.39
N ILE A 58 7.78 10.28 -6.60
CA ILE A 58 7.22 9.11 -7.27
C ILE A 58 6.90 9.52 -8.71
N PRO A 59 7.31 8.74 -9.72
CA PRO A 59 6.92 9.00 -11.10
C PRO A 59 5.39 9.11 -11.23
N SER A 60 4.92 10.10 -11.99
CA SER A 60 3.48 10.41 -12.09
C SER A 60 2.62 9.22 -12.55
N TRP A 61 3.14 8.39 -13.46
CA TRP A 61 2.48 7.17 -13.90
C TRP A 61 2.33 6.14 -12.76
N LYS A 62 3.33 6.04 -11.88
CA LYS A 62 3.34 5.10 -10.76
C LYS A 62 2.40 5.54 -9.65
N ALA A 63 2.30 6.84 -9.40
CA ALA A 63 1.32 7.41 -8.49
C ALA A 63 -0.13 7.15 -8.98
N ARG A 64 -0.41 7.32 -10.28
CA ARG A 64 -1.72 6.96 -10.85
C ARG A 64 -2.02 5.47 -10.72
N GLN A 65 -1.03 4.62 -10.97
CA GLN A 65 -1.18 3.17 -10.75
C GLN A 65 -1.50 2.87 -9.28
N TYR A 66 -0.78 3.48 -8.33
CA TYR A 66 -1.06 3.29 -6.91
C TYR A 66 -2.46 3.75 -6.51
N ALA A 67 -2.91 4.89 -7.03
CA ALA A 67 -4.27 5.36 -6.80
C ALA A 67 -5.32 4.36 -7.31
N GLN A 68 -5.20 3.94 -8.56
CA GLN A 68 -6.11 2.98 -9.17
C GLN A 68 -6.10 1.64 -8.43
N ASP A 69 -4.93 1.09 -8.15
CA ASP A 69 -4.78 -0.18 -7.46
C ASP A 69 -5.35 -0.10 -6.03
N SER A 70 -5.22 1.05 -5.37
CA SER A 70 -5.80 1.26 -4.05
C SER A 70 -7.33 1.34 -4.10
N THR A 71 -7.89 2.01 -5.11
CA THR A 71 -9.35 2.01 -5.37
C THR A 71 -9.87 0.60 -5.68
N ASP A 72 -9.17 -0.15 -6.54
CA ASP A 72 -9.54 -1.53 -6.90
C ASP A 72 -9.54 -2.43 -5.66
N VAL A 73 -8.54 -2.28 -4.78
CA VAL A 73 -8.45 -3.05 -3.54
C VAL A 73 -9.54 -2.66 -2.54
N GLU A 74 -9.80 -1.36 -2.35
CA GLU A 74 -10.86 -0.89 -1.45
C GLU A 74 -12.24 -1.39 -1.89
N ASN A 75 -12.50 -1.43 -3.20
CA ASN A 75 -13.73 -1.94 -3.79
C ASN A 75 -13.80 -3.48 -3.88
N GLY A 76 -12.76 -4.21 -3.45
CA GLY A 76 -12.70 -5.67 -3.52
C GLY A 76 -12.51 -6.25 -4.92
N LEU A 77 -12.19 -5.42 -5.92
CA LEU A 77 -11.88 -5.85 -7.30
C LEU A 77 -10.47 -6.44 -7.44
N ARG A 78 -9.60 -6.14 -6.48
CA ARG A 78 -8.22 -6.64 -6.42
C ARG A 78 -7.86 -7.02 -4.98
N SER A 79 -7.06 -8.07 -4.79
CA SER A 79 -6.54 -8.41 -3.45
C SER A 79 -5.35 -7.54 -3.08
N ASN A 80 -5.16 -7.28 -1.78
CA ASN A 80 -3.96 -6.59 -1.28
C ASN A 80 -2.67 -7.26 -1.78
N THR A 81 -2.63 -8.59 -1.72
CA THR A 81 -1.48 -9.39 -2.17
C THR A 81 -1.12 -9.12 -3.63
N SER A 82 -2.11 -9.15 -4.53
CA SER A 82 -1.88 -8.94 -5.96
C SER A 82 -1.49 -7.50 -6.29
N ALA A 83 -2.05 -6.52 -5.58
CA ALA A 83 -1.67 -5.11 -5.73
C ALA A 83 -0.20 -4.87 -5.33
N PHE A 84 0.22 -5.39 -4.17
CA PHE A 84 1.61 -5.31 -3.74
C PHE A 84 2.55 -6.06 -4.69
N ALA A 85 2.21 -7.29 -5.08
CA ALA A 85 3.06 -8.08 -5.99
C ALA A 85 3.22 -7.40 -7.36
N GLY A 86 2.12 -6.95 -7.96
CA GLY A 86 2.15 -6.21 -9.23
C GLY A 86 2.95 -4.92 -9.13
N SER A 87 2.80 -4.18 -8.02
CA SER A 87 3.56 -2.96 -7.79
C SER A 87 5.06 -3.22 -7.64
N SER A 88 5.46 -4.32 -6.99
CA SER A 88 6.86 -4.75 -6.87
C SER A 88 7.51 -4.97 -8.24
N VAL A 89 6.82 -5.69 -9.14
CA VAL A 89 7.28 -5.89 -10.52
C VAL A 89 7.44 -4.57 -11.26
N GLY A 90 6.48 -3.65 -11.11
CA GLY A 90 6.56 -2.33 -11.75
C GLY A 90 7.76 -1.49 -11.29
N TRP A 91 8.16 -1.58 -10.03
CA TRP A 91 9.38 -0.93 -9.54
C TRP A 91 10.66 -1.62 -10.02
N ALA A 92 10.67 -2.95 -10.08
CA ALA A 92 11.81 -3.71 -10.58
C ALA A 92 12.14 -3.37 -12.04
N GLN A 93 11.10 -3.17 -12.87
CA GLN A 93 11.24 -2.81 -14.28
C GLN A 93 11.92 -1.46 -14.51
N ILE A 94 11.81 -0.52 -13.56
CA ILE A 94 12.46 0.79 -13.64
C ILE A 94 13.74 0.88 -12.81
N GLY A 95 14.23 -0.25 -12.29
CA GLY A 95 15.48 -0.32 -11.55
C GLY A 95 15.43 0.32 -10.16
N ASP A 96 14.26 0.38 -9.53
CA ASP A 96 14.12 0.87 -8.15
C ASP A 96 14.10 -0.31 -7.14
N PRO A 97 15.22 -0.62 -6.49
CA PRO A 97 15.29 -1.73 -5.55
C PRO A 97 14.48 -1.47 -4.27
N ALA A 98 14.37 -0.22 -3.82
CA ALA A 98 13.66 0.11 -2.59
C ALA A 98 12.15 -0.10 -2.77
N GLY A 99 11.58 0.43 -3.87
CA GLY A 99 10.19 0.21 -4.25
C GLY A 99 9.87 -1.27 -4.47
N THR A 100 10.79 -2.01 -5.09
CA THR A 100 10.66 -3.46 -5.32
C THR A 100 10.54 -4.22 -4.01
N ILE A 101 11.50 -4.01 -3.09
CA ILE A 101 11.59 -4.73 -1.81
C ILE A 101 10.40 -4.39 -0.91
N MET A 102 10.03 -3.10 -0.79
CA MET A 102 8.90 -2.70 0.04
C MET A 102 7.58 -3.34 -0.43
N ASN A 103 7.32 -3.30 -1.73
CA ASN A 103 6.10 -3.89 -2.28
C ASN A 103 6.11 -5.42 -2.21
N PHE A 104 7.26 -6.06 -2.41
CA PHE A 104 7.37 -7.52 -2.24
C PHE A 104 7.10 -7.94 -0.79
N GLY A 105 7.69 -7.23 0.19
CA GLY A 105 7.40 -7.44 1.60
C GLY A 105 5.92 -7.24 1.93
N GLY A 106 5.31 -6.19 1.39
CA GLY A 106 3.87 -5.95 1.49
C GLY A 106 3.03 -7.11 0.93
N ALA A 107 3.45 -7.70 -0.19
CA ALA A 107 2.76 -8.84 -0.80
C ALA A 107 2.80 -10.08 0.09
N LEU A 108 3.95 -10.37 0.71
CA LEU A 108 4.07 -11.49 1.65
C LEU A 108 3.19 -11.31 2.88
N LEU A 109 3.17 -10.11 3.46
CA LEU A 109 2.34 -9.78 4.62
C LEU A 109 0.85 -9.82 4.29
N ALA A 110 0.46 -9.23 3.17
CA ALA A 110 -0.92 -9.28 2.68
C ALA A 110 -1.34 -10.72 2.39
N GLY A 111 -0.46 -11.55 1.81
CA GLY A 111 -0.73 -12.96 1.54
C GLY A 111 -0.97 -13.77 2.82
N ALA A 112 -0.23 -13.48 3.89
CA ALA A 112 -0.47 -14.09 5.19
C ALA A 112 -1.83 -13.69 5.78
N ILE A 113 -2.24 -12.42 5.62
CA ILE A 113 -3.55 -11.92 6.06
C ILE A 113 -4.67 -12.53 5.22
N ASP A 114 -4.53 -12.52 3.88
CA ASP A 114 -5.49 -13.07 2.93
C ASP A 114 -5.65 -14.59 3.15
N GLY A 115 -4.56 -15.32 3.38
CA GLY A 115 -4.59 -16.76 3.71
C GLY A 115 -5.29 -17.06 5.05
N THR A 116 -5.12 -16.18 6.04
CA THR A 116 -5.82 -16.30 7.33
C THR A 116 -7.33 -16.02 7.16
N ASN A 117 -7.69 -15.01 6.36
CA ASN A 117 -9.08 -14.68 6.04
C ASN A 117 -9.79 -15.79 5.23
N TYR A 118 -9.06 -16.47 4.35
CA TYR A 118 -9.55 -17.63 3.61
C TYR A 118 -9.84 -18.82 4.54
N THR A 119 -8.93 -19.10 5.49
CA THR A 119 -9.04 -20.23 6.41
C THR A 119 -10.09 -20.01 7.51
N THR A 120 -10.39 -18.75 7.87
CA THR A 120 -11.37 -18.38 8.91
C THR A 120 -12.77 -18.11 8.38
N GLY A 121 -13.00 -18.22 7.06
CA GLY A 121 -14.33 -18.09 6.45
C GLY A 121 -14.87 -16.64 6.38
N ASN A 122 -14.06 -15.63 6.71
CA ASN A 122 -14.49 -14.22 6.63
C ASN A 122 -14.71 -13.73 5.19
N ILE A 123 -14.17 -14.42 4.19
CA ILE A 123 -14.43 -14.13 2.76
C ILE A 123 -15.90 -14.40 2.40
N LEU A 124 -16.58 -15.31 3.10
CA LEU A 124 -18.01 -15.62 2.86
C LEU A 124 -18.97 -14.65 3.56
N ARG A 125 -18.47 -13.71 4.38
CA ARG A 125 -19.32 -12.77 5.13
C ARG A 125 -19.55 -11.43 4.40
N MET A 126 -18.84 -11.18 3.30
CA MET A 126 -19.06 -9.99 2.45
C MET A 126 -20.19 -10.17 1.42
N GLU A 127 -20.76 -11.38 1.25
CA GLU A 127 -21.91 -11.61 0.35
C GLU A 127 -23.30 -11.34 0.98
N LYS A 128 -23.37 -10.76 2.18
CA LYS A 128 -24.64 -10.37 2.80
C LYS A 128 -24.65 -8.92 3.28
N LEU A 129 -24.65 -8.01 2.33
CA LEU A 129 -25.33 -6.72 2.48
C LEU A 129 -26.22 -6.53 1.24
N VAL A 130 -27.39 -7.17 1.31
CA VAL A 130 -28.60 -6.77 0.58
C VAL A 130 -29.32 -5.74 1.45
#